data_AF-M4S3U6-F1
#
_entry.id   AF-M4S3U6-F1
#
_cell.length_a   1.000
_cell.length_b   1.000
_cell.length_c   1.000
_cell.angle_alpha   90.00
_cell.angle_beta   90.00
_cell.angle_gamma   90.00
#
_symmetry.space_group_name_H-M   'P 1'
#
loop_
_entity.id
_entity.type
_entity.pdbx_description
1 polymer ?
#
loop_
_entity_poly.entity_id
_entity_poly.type
_entity_poly.pdbx_seq_one_letter_code
_entity_poly.pdbx_strand_id
1 'polypeptide(L)'
;MLATFIAAGVIPTAPAPVTADLVTLAEAKEYCRIDGAAAYEDATLSILIAAASGTVRDYAAGWDGTGEVPARLKLAALELIAAHFDTRGDVPDVHLERILGPYREHNV
;
A
#
# COMPACT_ATOMS: atom_id res chain seq x y z
N MET A 1 -38.57 -37.04 14.73
CA MET A 1 -37.73 -37.39 15.88
C MET A 1 -36.28 -37.24 15.43
N LEU A 2 -35.56 -36.34 16.12
CA LEU A 2 -34.12 -36.00 16.11
C LEU A 2 -33.38 -35.58 14.82
N ALA A 3 -32.74 -34.42 14.96
CA ALA A 3 -31.81 -33.71 14.08
C ALA A 3 -30.37 -34.25 14.18
N THR A 4 -29.51 -33.89 13.21
CA THR A 4 -28.22 -33.17 13.40
C THR A 4 -27.44 -33.19 12.09
N PHE A 5 -27.19 -32.01 11.49
CA PHE A 5 -26.08 -31.81 10.55
C PHE A 5 -25.22 -30.68 11.12
N ILE A 6 -23.93 -30.97 11.26
CA ILE A 6 -22.92 -30.14 11.93
C ILE A 6 -22.47 -29.04 10.97
N ALA A 7 -22.39 -27.81 11.50
CA ALA A 7 -21.81 -26.64 10.84
C ALA A 7 -20.27 -26.72 10.82
N ALA A 8 -19.65 -26.54 9.66
CA ALA A 8 -18.23 -26.17 9.47
C ALA A 8 -18.04 -25.74 8.01
N GLY A 9 -17.47 -24.61 7.64
CA GLY A 9 -17.02 -23.44 8.39
C GLY A 9 -16.95 -22.29 7.38
N VAL A 10 -17.49 -21.13 7.74
CA VAL A 10 -17.17 -19.88 7.06
C VAL A 10 -15.70 -19.62 7.37
N ILE A 11 -14.84 -19.62 6.36
CA ILE A 11 -13.54 -18.94 6.49
C ILE A 11 -13.91 -17.46 6.59
N PRO A 12 -13.65 -16.77 7.71
CA PRO A 12 -13.69 -15.32 7.66
C PRO A 12 -12.54 -14.92 6.73
N THR A 13 -12.86 -14.57 5.48
CA THR A 13 -11.97 -13.70 4.73
C THR A 13 -12.05 -12.36 5.45
N ALA A 14 -11.16 -12.19 6.44
CA ALA A 14 -10.92 -10.89 7.03
C ALA A 14 -10.76 -9.92 5.85
N PRO A 15 -11.50 -8.79 5.80
CA PRO A 15 -11.13 -7.76 4.86
C PRO A 15 -9.66 -7.46 5.14
N ALA A 16 -8.81 -7.51 4.11
CA ALA A 16 -7.44 -7.02 4.24
C ALA A 16 -7.55 -5.68 4.96
N PRO A 17 -6.82 -5.45 6.08
CA PRO A 17 -6.93 -4.19 6.78
C PRO A 17 -6.71 -3.10 5.73
N VAL A 18 -7.68 -2.21 5.59
CA VAL A 18 -7.50 -0.94 4.88
C VAL A 18 -6.47 -0.17 5.70
N THR A 19 -5.21 -0.55 5.52
CA THR A 19 -4.14 -0.20 6.44
C THR A 19 -3.81 1.24 6.11
N ALA A 20 -4.29 2.15 6.96
CA ALA A 20 -4.30 3.59 6.76
C ALA A 20 -3.04 4.10 6.04
N ASP A 21 -3.15 5.02 5.09
CA ASP A 21 -1.98 5.50 4.37
C ASP A 21 -0.91 6.09 5.32
N LEU A 22 0.38 5.84 5.04
CA LEU A 22 1.48 6.38 5.85
C LEU A 22 1.63 7.90 5.70
N VAL A 23 1.20 8.41 4.55
CA VAL A 23 1.25 9.81 4.18
C VAL A 23 -0.08 10.21 3.57
N THR A 24 -0.46 11.47 3.76
CA THR A 24 -1.67 12.05 3.19
C THR A 24 -1.45 12.44 1.74
N LEU A 25 -2.56 12.62 1.01
CA LEU A 25 -2.52 13.15 -0.36
C LEU A 25 -1.87 14.55 -0.42
N ALA A 26 -2.09 15.40 0.58
CA ALA A 26 -1.48 16.73 0.66
C ALA A 26 0.04 16.65 0.82
N GLU A 27 0.54 15.79 1.72
CA GLU A 27 1.98 15.55 1.90
C GLU A 27 2.63 15.02 0.60
N ALA A 28 1.95 14.09 -0.10
CA ALA A 28 2.44 13.54 -1.36
C ALA A 28 2.49 14.59 -2.48
N LYS A 29 1.45 15.44 -2.62
CA LYS A 29 1.41 16.54 -3.61
C LYS A 29 2.53 17.54 -3.36
N GLU A 30 2.70 17.97 -2.12
CA GLU A 30 3.75 18.92 -1.72
C GLU A 30 5.13 18.37 -2.09
N TYR A 31 5.39 17.10 -1.76
CA TYR A 31 6.67 16.46 -2.06
C TYR A 31 6.93 16.33 -3.57
N CYS A 32 5.90 15.98 -4.35
CA CYS A 32 5.99 15.86 -5.81
C CYS A 32 5.89 17.21 -6.54
N ARG A 33 5.83 18.34 -5.81
CA ARG A 33 5.68 19.71 -6.37
C ARG A 33 4.44 19.86 -7.26
N ILE A 34 3.37 19.17 -6.93
CA ILE A 34 2.07 19.27 -7.59
C ILE A 34 1.28 20.38 -6.91
N ASP A 35 0.64 21.25 -7.69
CA ASP A 35 -0.25 22.27 -7.14
C ASP A 35 -1.34 21.62 -6.30
N GLY A 36 -1.44 22.01 -5.03
CA GLY A 36 -2.38 21.44 -4.07
C GLY A 36 -3.86 21.56 -4.51
N ALA A 37 -4.18 22.57 -5.32
CA ALA A 37 -5.53 22.79 -5.86
C ALA A 37 -5.87 21.92 -7.09
N ALA A 38 -4.86 21.35 -7.75
CA ALA A 38 -5.05 20.50 -8.92
C ALA A 38 -5.54 19.10 -8.51
N ALA A 39 -6.63 18.64 -9.11
CA ALA A 39 -7.23 17.34 -8.79
C ALA A 39 -6.94 16.22 -9.81
N TYR A 40 -6.33 16.55 -10.95
CA TYR A 40 -6.16 15.60 -12.07
C TYR A 40 -5.14 14.47 -11.79
N GLU A 41 -4.25 14.66 -10.80
CA GLU A 41 -3.29 13.63 -10.36
C GLU A 41 -3.75 12.84 -9.12
N ASP A 42 -4.89 13.20 -8.51
CA ASP A 42 -5.28 12.70 -7.19
C ASP A 42 -5.55 11.20 -7.20
N ALA A 43 -6.16 10.71 -8.28
CA ALA A 43 -6.41 9.28 -8.47
C ALA A 43 -5.09 8.50 -8.60
N THR A 44 -4.13 9.02 -9.38
CA THR A 44 -2.81 8.41 -9.55
C THR A 44 -2.05 8.39 -8.22
N LEU A 45 -2.00 9.52 -7.53
CA LEU A 45 -1.32 9.63 -6.24
C LEU A 45 -1.94 8.71 -5.19
N SER A 46 -3.27 8.57 -5.16
CA SER A 46 -3.94 7.66 -4.22
C SER A 46 -3.49 6.20 -4.40
N ILE A 47 -3.30 5.76 -5.65
CA ILE A 47 -2.77 4.42 -5.95
C ILE A 47 -1.32 4.30 -5.48
N LEU A 48 -0.49 5.30 -5.79
CA LEU A 48 0.93 5.30 -5.40
C LEU A 48 1.11 5.33 -3.88
N ILE A 49 0.30 6.11 -3.17
CA ILE A 49 0.31 6.19 -1.71
C ILE A 49 -0.04 4.84 -1.10
N ALA A 50 -1.11 4.19 -1.57
CA ALA A 50 -1.50 2.88 -1.07
C ALA A 50 -0.41 1.83 -1.30
N ALA A 51 0.14 1.79 -2.53
CA ALA A 51 1.21 0.84 -2.89
C ALA A 51 2.50 1.08 -2.10
N ALA A 52 2.91 2.34 -1.96
CA ALA A 52 4.11 2.70 -1.21
C ALA A 52 3.94 2.42 0.29
N SER A 53 2.75 2.71 0.83
CA SER A 53 2.42 2.44 2.23
C SER A 53 2.45 0.95 2.55
N GLY A 54 1.94 0.10 1.66
CA GLY A 54 2.07 -1.36 1.78
C GLY A 54 3.54 -1.80 1.75
N THR A 55 4.28 -1.37 0.73
CA THR A 55 5.70 -1.73 0.57
C THR A 55 6.52 -1.35 1.81
N VAL A 56 6.40 -0.12 2.30
CA VAL A 56 7.18 0.34 3.46
C VAL A 56 6.82 -0.44 4.72
N ARG A 57 5.55 -0.83 4.91
CA ARG A 57 5.13 -1.66 6.04
C ARG A 57 5.72 -3.05 6.00
N ASP A 58 5.80 -3.66 4.82
CA ASP A 58 6.41 -4.98 4.66
C ASP A 58 7.88 -4.98 5.09
N TYR A 59 8.61 -3.87 4.88
CA TYR A 59 9.97 -3.69 5.39
C TYR A 59 10.02 -3.28 6.87
N ALA A 60 9.00 -2.59 7.38
CA ALA A 60 8.98 -2.01 8.72
C ALA A 60 8.52 -3.00 9.80
N ALA A 61 9.06 -4.23 9.82
CA ALA A 61 8.69 -5.28 10.78
C ALA A 61 8.86 -4.90 12.26
N GLY A 62 9.64 -3.85 12.55
CA GLY A 62 9.84 -3.32 13.91
C GLY A 62 8.81 -2.26 14.35
N TRP A 63 7.87 -1.87 13.49
CA TRP A 63 6.81 -0.93 13.83
C TRP A 63 5.47 -1.65 13.89
N ASP A 64 4.74 -1.49 15.00
CA ASP A 64 3.46 -2.16 15.24
C ASP A 64 2.28 -1.56 14.46
N GLY A 65 2.53 -0.51 13.67
CA GLY A 65 1.50 0.16 12.87
C GLY A 65 0.61 1.10 13.69
N THR A 66 0.95 1.36 14.96
CA THR A 66 0.15 2.18 15.87
C THR A 66 0.81 3.53 16.16
N GLY A 67 -0.02 4.50 16.55
CA GLY A 67 0.42 5.85 16.92
C GLY A 67 0.80 6.73 15.73
N GLU A 68 1.65 7.72 16.00
CA GLU A 68 2.17 8.62 14.98
C GLU A 68 3.17 7.88 14.08
N VAL A 69 3.00 8.00 12.76
CA VAL A 69 3.90 7.38 11.80
C VAL A 69 5.30 8.00 11.93
N PRO A 70 6.35 7.20 12.23
CA PRO A 70 7.71 7.70 12.32
C PRO A 70 8.15 8.43 11.05
N ALA A 71 8.83 9.57 11.21
CA ALA A 71 9.25 10.41 10.08
C ALA A 71 10.07 9.65 9.02
N ARG A 72 10.87 8.65 9.42
CA ARG A 72 11.62 7.81 8.48
C ARG A 72 10.73 6.95 7.58
N LEU A 73 9.61 6.45 8.11
CA LEU A 73 8.64 5.68 7.32
C LEU A 73 7.88 6.59 6.36
N LYS A 74 7.53 7.81 6.80
CA LYS A 74 6.95 8.83 5.91
C LYS A 74 7.90 9.18 4.77
N LEU A 75 9.17 9.44 5.06
CA LEU A 75 10.17 9.76 4.05
C LEU A 75 10.35 8.63 3.03
N ALA A 76 10.46 7.37 3.49
CA ALA A 76 10.57 6.22 2.60
C ALA A 76 9.36 6.07 1.67
N ALA A 77 8.14 6.33 2.18
CA ALA A 77 6.94 6.31 1.37
C ALA A 77 6.95 7.42 0.31
N LEU A 78 7.32 8.65 0.68
CA LEU A 78 7.40 9.79 -0.25
C LEU A 78 8.45 9.60 -1.35
N GLU A 79 9.62 9.07 -1.01
CA GLU A 79 10.66 8.76 -1.99
C GLU A 79 10.18 7.71 -3.01
N LEU A 80 9.49 6.68 -2.54
CA LEU A 80 8.94 5.65 -3.42
C LEU A 80 7.85 6.22 -4.34
N ILE A 81 6.95 7.05 -3.81
CA ILE A 81 5.91 7.75 -4.58
C ILE A 81 6.55 8.61 -5.68
N ALA A 82 7.52 9.45 -5.32
CA ALA A 82 8.19 10.33 -6.28
C ALA A 82 8.95 9.54 -7.35
N ALA A 83 9.66 8.47 -6.96
CA ALA A 83 10.37 7.62 -7.92
C ALA A 83 9.42 7.01 -8.97
N HIS A 84 8.25 6.52 -8.54
CA HIS A 84 7.23 5.99 -9.43
C HIS A 84 6.50 7.07 -10.24
N PHE A 85 6.31 8.26 -9.67
CA PHE A 85 5.67 9.38 -10.34
C PHE A 85 6.54 9.98 -11.45
N ASP A 86 7.84 10.18 -11.19
CA ASP A 86 8.77 10.78 -12.13
C ASP A 86 9.24 9.78 -13.19
N THR A 87 9.49 8.53 -12.80
CA THR A 87 10.01 7.50 -13.72
C THR A 87 8.86 6.68 -14.31
N ARG A 88 8.10 7.31 -15.22
CA ARG A 88 7.04 6.67 -16.02
C ARG A 88 7.59 6.13 -17.35
N GLY A 89 8.74 5.46 -17.31
CA GLY A 89 9.42 4.87 -18.47
C GLY A 89 9.14 3.38 -18.63
N ASP A 90 9.92 2.70 -19.47
CA ASP A 90 9.91 1.24 -19.53
C ASP A 90 10.21 0.66 -18.15
N VAL A 91 9.23 -0.07 -17.60
CA VAL A 91 9.32 -0.70 -16.29
C VAL A 91 9.95 -2.08 -16.48
N PRO A 92 11.17 -2.33 -15.97
CA PRO A 92 11.78 -3.66 -16.05
C PRO A 92 10.94 -4.69 -15.28
N ASP A 93 10.83 -5.92 -15.77
CA ASP A 93 10.06 -7.00 -15.13
C ASP A 93 10.44 -7.22 -13.66
N VAL A 94 11.71 -7.02 -13.31
CA VAL A 94 12.19 -7.11 -11.91
C VAL A 94 11.50 -6.12 -10.96
N HIS A 95 11.02 -4.99 -11.47
CA HIS A 95 10.28 -4.01 -10.69
C HIS A 95 8.82 -4.44 -10.49
N LEU A 96 8.24 -5.11 -11.49
CA LEU A 96 6.93 -5.75 -11.39
C LEU A 96 6.98 -6.93 -10.41
N GLU A 97 8.05 -7.71 -10.40
CA GLU A 97 8.26 -8.79 -9.42
C GLU A 97 8.24 -8.29 -7.98
N ARG A 98 8.84 -7.13 -7.71
CA ARG A 98 8.79 -6.50 -6.38
C ARG A 98 7.38 -6.06 -5.98
N ILE A 99 6.59 -5.58 -6.94
CA ILE A 99 5.22 -5.08 -6.69
C ILE A 99 4.22 -6.25 -6.58
N LEU A 100 4.36 -7.26 -7.43
CA LEU A 100 3.42 -8.37 -7.57
C LEU A 100 3.82 -9.59 -6.76
N GLY A 101 5.07 -9.68 -6.30
CA GLY A 101 5.60 -10.78 -5.49
C GLY A 101 4.70 -11.17 -4.30
N PRO A 102 4.18 -10.20 -3.51
CA PRO A 102 3.28 -10.50 -2.40
C PRO A 102 1.94 -11.15 -2.82
N TYR A 103 1.50 -10.94 -4.07
CA TYR A 103 0.21 -11.41 -4.59
C TYR A 103 0.33 -12.65 -5.47
N ARG A 104 1.56 -13.11 -5.74
CA ARG A 104 1.76 -14.36 -6.47
C ARG A 104 1.25 -15.49 -5.59
N GLU A 105 0.35 -16.33 -6.14
CA GLU A 105 -0.10 -17.54 -5.47
C GLU A 105 1.12 -18.29 -4.93
N HIS A 106 1.27 -18.32 -3.61
CA HIS A 106 2.13 -19.30 -2.96
C HIS A 106 1.41 -20.63 -3.08
N ASN A 107 1.49 -21.24 -4.28
CA ASN A 107 1.20 -22.65 -4.41
C ASN A 107 2.30 -23.39 -3.63
N VAL A 108 1.88 -23.80 -2.43
CA VAL A 108 2.51 -24.74 -1.48
C VAL A 108 3.36 -25.81 -2.16
#